data_AF-A0A8H4AFM4-F1
#
_entry.id   AF-A0A8H4AFM4-F1
#
_cell.length_a   1.000
_cell.length_b   1.000
_cell.length_c   1.000
_cell.angle_alpha   90.00
_cell.angle_beta   90.00
_cell.angle_gamma   90.00
#
_symmetry.space_group_name_H-M   'P 1'
#
loop_
_entity.id
_entity.type
_entity.pdbx_description
1 polymer ?
#
loop_
_entity_poly.entity_id
_entity_poly.type
_entity_poly.pdbx_seq_one_letter_code
_entity_poly.pdbx_strand_id
1 'polypeptide(L)'
;MVTIILLNNSAGLQKPDNYHTLVLYLGSETYESLRNTLALLILDLQLLQKNGFQQLNSNQWPVKLYFSSDWKFLATCLGMKAANAKHFCPWCNCTKANIGDTNKQITKTIEMVKINYSKINSHLNKISIK
;
A
#
# COMPACT_ATOMS: atom_id res chain seq x y z
N MET A 1 11.65 -3.07 -2.87
CA MET A 1 11.35 -3.55 -4.24
C MET A 1 9.88 -3.32 -4.49
N VAL A 2 9.51 -2.81 -5.66
CA VAL A 2 8.10 -2.68 -6.09
C VAL A 2 7.88 -3.61 -7.27
N THR A 3 6.86 -4.45 -7.15
CA THR A 3 6.55 -5.49 -8.13
C THR A 3 5.08 -5.38 -8.52
N ILE A 4 4.77 -5.61 -9.79
CA ILE A 4 3.42 -5.63 -10.33
C ILE A 4 3.09 -7.01 -10.91
N ILE A 5 1.83 -7.40 -10.79
CA ILE A 5 1.27 -8.61 -11.38
C ILE A 5 -0.08 -8.29 -12.02
N LEU A 6 -0.37 -8.90 -13.16
CA LEU A 6 -1.67 -8.79 -13.81
C LEU A 6 -2.64 -9.81 -13.21
N LEU A 7 -3.57 -9.34 -12.39
CA LEU A 7 -4.54 -10.19 -11.70
C LEU A 7 -5.52 -10.92 -12.65
N ASN A 8 -5.79 -10.35 -13.83
CA ASN A 8 -6.67 -10.98 -14.82
C ASN A 8 -6.07 -12.23 -15.47
N ASN A 9 -4.75 -12.43 -15.34
CA ASN A 9 -4.09 -13.65 -15.79
C ASN A 9 -4.13 -14.72 -14.69
N SER A 10 -5.30 -15.33 -14.47
CA SER A 10 -5.52 -16.32 -13.40
C SER A 10 -4.58 -17.52 -13.50
N ALA A 11 -4.28 -18.00 -14.71
CA ALA A 11 -3.35 -19.11 -14.95
C ALA A 11 -1.87 -18.73 -14.70
N GLY A 12 -1.59 -17.43 -14.65
CA GLY A 12 -0.29 -16.86 -14.32
C GLY A 12 -0.12 -16.49 -12.86
N LEU A 13 -1.21 -16.44 -12.10
CA LEU A 13 -1.19 -16.10 -10.68
C LEU A 13 -0.27 -17.09 -9.94
N GLN A 14 0.61 -16.59 -9.08
CA GLN A 14 1.62 -17.35 -8.32
C GLN A 14 2.82 -17.90 -9.12
N LYS A 15 2.89 -17.70 -10.45
CA LYS A 15 4.11 -18.05 -11.21
C LYS A 15 5.13 -16.92 -11.12
N PRO A 16 6.38 -17.18 -10.72
CA PRO A 16 7.43 -16.16 -10.60
C PRO A 16 7.59 -15.29 -11.85
N ASP A 17 7.43 -15.87 -13.04
CA ASP A 17 7.60 -15.18 -14.33
C ASP A 17 6.57 -14.05 -14.57
N ASN A 18 5.46 -14.04 -13.82
CA ASN A 18 4.42 -13.00 -13.94
C ASN A 18 4.59 -11.87 -12.90
N TYR A 19 5.67 -11.90 -12.11
CA TYR A 19 6.03 -10.83 -11.19
C TYR A 19 7.02 -9.90 -11.87
N HIS A 20 6.55 -8.73 -12.29
CA HIS A 20 7.39 -7.75 -12.97
C HIS A 20 7.89 -6.71 -11.97
N THR A 21 9.21 -6.63 -11.78
CA THR A 21 9.81 -5.61 -10.90
C THR A 21 9.85 -4.28 -11.62
N LEU A 22 9.19 -3.27 -11.04
CA LEU A 22 9.19 -1.90 -11.55
C LEU A 22 10.31 -1.06 -10.94
N VAL A 23 10.60 -1.27 -9.65
CA VAL A 23 11.59 -0.47 -8.91
C VAL A 23 12.41 -1.34 -7.99
N LEU A 24 13.73 -1.23 -8.12
CA LEU A 24 14.70 -1.68 -7.14
C LEU A 24 15.38 -0.46 -6.52
N TYR A 25 15.13 -0.21 -5.24
CA TYR A 25 15.71 0.92 -4.51
C TYR A 25 16.66 0.40 -3.45
N LEU A 26 17.92 0.87 -3.49
CA LEU A 26 19.01 0.44 -2.61
C LEU A 26 19.42 1.53 -1.59
N GLY A 27 18.46 2.34 -1.14
CA GLY A 27 18.69 3.41 -0.18
C GLY A 27 17.95 3.19 1.15
N SER A 28 17.90 4.24 1.96
CA SER A 28 17.23 4.20 3.27
C SER A 28 15.72 4.07 3.14
N GLU A 29 15.12 3.13 3.88
CA GLU A 29 13.67 2.89 3.92
C GLU A 29 12.92 3.91 4.80
N THR A 30 13.24 5.20 4.66
CA THR A 30 12.49 6.28 5.33
C THR A 30 11.34 6.74 4.45
N TYR A 31 10.30 7.34 5.06
CA TYR A 31 9.16 7.86 4.32
C TYR A 31 9.58 8.86 3.24
N GLU A 32 10.43 9.85 3.57
CA GLU A 32 10.86 10.87 2.62
C GLU A 32 11.70 10.29 1.48
N SER A 33 12.62 9.38 1.78
CA SER A 33 13.43 8.71 0.76
C SER A 33 12.55 7.92 -0.22
N LEU A 34 11.59 7.14 0.31
CA LEU A 34 10.67 6.36 -0.50
C LEU A 34 9.72 7.25 -1.31
N ARG A 35 9.16 8.30 -0.70
CA ARG A 35 8.28 9.27 -1.36
C ARG A 35 8.97 9.91 -2.56
N ASN A 36 10.19 10.40 -2.37
CA ASN A 36 10.93 11.08 -3.42
C ASN A 36 11.33 10.12 -4.55
N THR A 37 11.81 8.93 -4.18
CA THR A 37 12.22 7.91 -5.16
C THR A 37 11.04 7.41 -6.01
N LEU A 38 9.88 7.20 -5.38
CA LEU A 38 8.69 6.64 -6.04
C LEU A 38 7.77 7.71 -6.65
N ALA A 39 8.13 8.99 -6.59
CA ALA A 39 7.27 10.09 -7.01
C ALA A 39 6.78 9.94 -8.46
N LEU A 40 7.69 9.64 -9.39
CA LEU A 40 7.34 9.45 -10.81
C LEU A 40 6.45 8.21 -11.01
N LEU A 41 6.80 7.09 -10.38
CA LEU A 41 5.97 5.88 -10.45
C LEU A 41 4.55 6.12 -9.92
N ILE A 42 4.41 6.87 -8.82
CA ILE A 42 3.10 7.22 -8.26
C ILE A 42 2.29 8.03 -9.28
N LEU A 43 2.90 9.01 -9.95
CA LEU A 43 2.24 9.80 -10.99
C LEU A 43 1.81 8.92 -12.18
N ASP A 44 2.69 8.03 -12.65
CA ASP A 44 2.39 7.12 -13.75
C ASP A 44 1.23 6.17 -13.40
N LEU A 45 1.22 5.62 -12.17
CA LEU A 45 0.13 4.76 -11.69
C LEU A 45 -1.19 5.53 -11.55
N GLN A 46 -1.16 6.79 -11.12
CA GLN A 46 -2.34 7.64 -11.06
C GLN A 46 -2.91 7.93 -12.45
N LEU A 47 -2.04 8.23 -13.42
CA LEU A 47 -2.43 8.43 -14.81
C LEU A 47 -2.98 7.14 -15.42
N LEU A 48 -2.35 6.00 -15.15
CA LEU A 48 -2.80 4.69 -15.61
C LEU A 48 -4.18 4.33 -15.04
N GLN A 49 -4.41 4.57 -13.75
CA GLN A 49 -5.72 4.34 -13.13
C GLN A 49 -6.80 5.27 -13.68
N LYS A 50 -6.46 6.53 -13.96
CA LYS A 50 -7.40 7.54 -14.47
C LYS A 50 -7.76 7.31 -15.94
N ASN A 51 -6.77 7.05 -16.78
CA ASN A 51 -6.92 7.02 -18.23
C ASN A 51 -7.12 5.60 -18.77
N GLY A 52 -6.76 4.58 -17.98
CA GLY A 52 -6.65 3.20 -18.45
C GLY A 52 -5.43 2.99 -19.33
N PHE A 53 -5.37 1.83 -19.97
CA PHE A 53 -4.34 1.48 -20.93
C PHE A 53 -4.92 1.46 -22.35
N GLN A 54 -4.31 2.21 -23.27
CA GLN A 54 -4.69 2.22 -24.68
C GLN A 54 -3.75 1.30 -25.46
N GLN A 55 -4.31 0.22 -26.00
CA GLN A 55 -3.58 -0.64 -26.92
C GLN A 55 -3.52 0.05 -28.29
N LEU A 56 -2.34 0.05 -28.94
CA LEU A 56 -2.22 0.46 -30.34
C LEU A 56 -3.26 -0.31 -31.16
N ASN A 57 -4.16 0.42 -31.82
CA ASN A 57 -5.29 -0.07 -32.61
C ASN A 57 -6.60 -0.40 -31.85
N SER A 58 -6.95 0.43 -30.85
CA SER A 58 -8.35 0.86 -30.53
C SER A 58 -8.96 0.38 -29.21
N ASN A 59 -8.37 -0.58 -28.50
CA ASN A 59 -8.95 -1.05 -27.24
C ASN A 59 -8.46 -0.20 -26.06
N GLN A 60 -9.40 0.44 -25.37
CA GLN A 60 -9.16 1.10 -24.09
C GLN A 60 -9.51 0.15 -22.95
N TRP A 61 -8.52 -0.17 -22.14
CA TRP A 61 -8.64 -1.08 -21.02
C TRP A 61 -8.73 -0.30 -19.72
N PRO A 62 -9.84 -0.36 -18.97
CA PRO A 62 -9.89 0.23 -17.64
C PRO A 62 -8.92 -0.51 -16.73
N VAL A 63 -8.08 0.24 -16.00
CA VAL A 63 -7.10 -0.33 -15.07
C VAL A 63 -7.54 -0.09 -13.65
N LYS A 64 -7.69 -1.17 -12.89
CA LYS A 64 -7.92 -1.12 -11.44
C LYS A 64 -6.66 -1.59 -10.71
N LEU A 65 -6.09 -0.69 -9.91
CA LEU A 65 -4.91 -0.97 -9.12
C LEU A 65 -5.29 -1.51 -7.74
N TYR A 66 -4.56 -2.55 -7.32
CA TYR A 66 -4.64 -3.13 -5.99
C TYR A 66 -3.24 -3.08 -5.38
N PHE A 67 -3.14 -2.61 -4.14
CA PHE A 67 -1.87 -2.49 -3.44
C PHE A 67 -1.81 -3.51 -2.31
N SER A 68 -0.67 -4.19 -2.22
CA SER A 68 -0.29 -5.02 -1.09
C SER A 68 1.13 -4.65 -0.68
N SER A 69 1.44 -4.78 0.59
CA SER A 69 2.78 -4.52 1.12
C SER A 69 2.95 -5.22 2.46
N ASP A 70 4.19 -5.39 2.88
CA ASP A 70 4.48 -5.88 4.21
C ASP A 70 4.11 -4.82 5.27
N TRP A 71 3.97 -5.29 6.52
CA TRP A 71 3.56 -4.44 7.63
C TRP A 71 4.55 -3.30 7.89
N LYS A 72 5.85 -3.51 7.70
CA LYS A 72 6.89 -2.49 7.98
C LYS A 72 6.77 -1.34 6.98
N PHE A 73 6.60 -1.63 5.70
CA PHE A 73 6.34 -0.61 4.68
C PHE A 73 5.08 0.20 4.99
N LEU A 74 3.98 -0.48 5.31
CA LEU A 74 2.72 0.17 5.71
C LEU A 74 2.90 1.06 6.94
N ALA A 75 3.62 0.58 7.95
CA ALA A 75 3.90 1.34 9.15
C ALA A 75 4.70 2.62 8.85
N THR A 76 5.72 2.53 7.99
CA THR A 76 6.48 3.70 7.53
C THR A 76 5.60 4.71 6.79
N CYS A 77 4.78 4.25 5.84
CA CYS A 77 3.89 5.13 5.07
C CYS A 77 2.77 5.77 5.91
N LEU A 78 2.30 5.07 6.94
CA LEU A 78 1.22 5.53 7.82
C LEU A 78 1.74 6.23 9.09
N GLY A 79 3.05 6.33 9.29
CA GLY A 79 3.63 6.88 10.52
C GLY A 79 3.21 6.14 11.78
N MET A 80 3.01 4.82 11.69
CA MET A 80 2.66 3.97 12.82
C MET A 80 3.87 3.76 13.75
N LYS A 81 3.58 3.50 15.03
CA LYS A 81 4.58 2.95 15.96
C LYS A 81 5.05 1.57 15.50
N ALA A 82 6.07 1.05 16.19
CA ALA A 82 6.59 -0.29 15.98
C ALA A 82 5.52 -1.39 16.11
N ALA A 83 5.78 -2.57 15.54
CA ALA A 83 4.86 -3.72 15.52
C ALA A 83 4.46 -4.17 16.94
N ASN A 84 5.31 -3.84 17.90
CA ASN A 84 5.10 -4.11 19.31
C ASN A 84 4.20 -3.07 20.00
N ALA A 85 3.57 -2.13 19.29
CA ALA A 85 2.59 -1.23 19.86
C ALA A 85 1.38 -1.99 20.41
N LYS A 86 0.72 -1.43 21.44
CA LYS A 86 -0.52 -2.02 21.99
C LYS A 86 -1.59 -2.17 20.92
N HIS A 87 -1.72 -1.18 20.03
CA HIS A 87 -2.56 -1.20 18.84
C HIS A 87 -1.65 -1.16 17.61
N PHE A 88 -1.54 -2.30 16.91
CA PHE A 88 -0.60 -2.47 15.79
C PHE A 88 -1.28 -2.56 14.43
N CYS A 89 -2.59 -2.87 14.41
CA CYS A 89 -3.36 -3.01 13.17
C CYS A 89 -3.97 -1.66 12.76
N PRO A 90 -3.68 -1.15 11.55
CA PRO A 90 -4.32 0.06 11.06
C PRO A 90 -5.77 -0.17 10.58
N TRP A 91 -6.18 -1.42 10.28
CA TRP A 91 -7.52 -1.73 9.76
C TRP A 91 -8.59 -1.95 10.84
N CYS A 92 -8.21 -2.13 12.10
CA CYS A 92 -9.15 -2.30 13.20
C CYS A 92 -8.58 -1.75 14.52
N ASN A 93 -9.29 -1.93 15.63
CA ASN A 93 -8.86 -1.51 16.97
C ASN A 93 -8.32 -2.68 17.81
N CYS A 94 -7.81 -3.73 17.19
CA CYS A 94 -7.28 -4.86 17.94
C CYS A 94 -6.09 -4.44 18.81
N THR A 95 -5.97 -5.10 19.96
CA THR A 95 -4.81 -4.98 20.82
C THR A 95 -3.95 -6.24 20.73
N LYS A 96 -2.74 -6.20 21.29
CA LYS A 96 -1.94 -7.42 21.46
C LYS A 96 -2.66 -8.56 22.19
N ALA A 97 -3.55 -8.25 23.12
CA ALA A 97 -4.35 -9.26 23.83
C ALA A 97 -5.37 -9.97 22.91
N ASN A 98 -5.59 -9.44 21.70
CA ASN A 98 -6.48 -10.03 20.70
C ASN A 98 -5.72 -10.77 19.58
N ILE A 99 -4.40 -10.99 19.71
CA ILE A 99 -3.65 -11.80 18.75
C ILE A 99 -4.20 -13.25 18.81
N GLY A 100 -4.57 -13.79 17.65
CA GLY A 100 -5.21 -15.11 17.54
C GLY A 100 -6.75 -15.08 17.55
N ASP A 101 -7.37 -13.92 17.81
CA ASP A 101 -8.83 -13.78 17.72
C ASP A 101 -9.28 -13.67 16.25
N THR A 102 -9.89 -14.73 15.74
CA THR A 102 -10.40 -14.83 14.36
C THR A 102 -11.73 -14.11 14.14
N ASN A 103 -12.38 -13.61 15.19
CA ASN A 103 -13.67 -12.91 15.08
C ASN A 103 -13.51 -11.41 14.77
N LYS A 104 -12.27 -10.92 14.67
CA LYS A 104 -12.02 -9.51 14.38
C LYS A 104 -12.30 -9.18 12.92
N GLN A 105 -13.14 -8.18 12.72
CA GLN A 105 -13.44 -7.63 11.41
C GLN A 105 -12.62 -6.37 11.14
N ILE A 106 -12.38 -6.10 9.85
CA ILE A 106 -11.84 -4.83 9.37
C ILE A 106 -12.92 -3.76 9.57
N THR A 107 -12.63 -2.73 10.35
CA THR A 107 -13.60 -1.66 10.67
C THR A 107 -13.20 -0.31 10.11
N LYS A 108 -11.95 -0.14 9.65
CA LYS A 108 -11.43 1.11 9.09
C LYS A 108 -11.21 0.96 7.59
N THR A 109 -11.76 1.87 6.81
CA THR A 109 -11.44 1.99 5.38
C THR A 109 -10.09 2.69 5.19
N ILE A 110 -9.52 2.61 3.99
CA ILE A 110 -8.25 3.29 3.70
C ILE A 110 -8.40 4.82 3.80
N GLU A 111 -9.56 5.38 3.49
CA GLU A 111 -9.87 6.81 3.66
C GLU A 111 -9.87 7.18 5.15
N MET A 112 -10.46 6.35 6.00
CA MET A 112 -10.44 6.55 7.46
C MET A 112 -9.02 6.45 8.02
N VAL A 113 -8.18 5.56 7.48
CA VAL A 113 -6.77 5.44 7.85
C VAL A 113 -5.98 6.68 7.41
N LYS A 114 -6.24 7.20 6.20
CA LYS A 114 -5.62 8.43 5.67
C LYS A 114 -5.99 9.69 6.46
N ILE A 115 -7.20 9.77 7.03
CA ILE A 115 -7.68 10.97 7.73
C ILE A 115 -7.21 11.01 9.21
N ASN A 116 -6.86 9.88 9.80
CA ASN A 116 -6.75 9.73 11.26
C ASN A 116 -5.31 9.73 11.84
N TYR A 117 -4.40 10.54 11.30
CA TYR A 117 -3.03 10.68 11.83
C TYR A 117 -2.97 11.21 13.28
N SER A 118 -3.97 11.99 13.74
CA SER A 118 -3.97 12.61 15.07
C SER A 118 -4.93 12.00 16.09
N LYS A 119 -5.85 11.11 15.68
CA LYS A 119 -6.92 10.57 16.56
C LYS A 119 -6.75 9.08 16.90
N ILE A 120 -5.85 8.36 16.23
CA ILE A 120 -5.59 6.95 16.53
C ILE A 120 -4.33 6.87 17.42
N ASN A 121 -4.49 6.38 18.65
CA ASN A 121 -3.46 6.25 19.70
C ASN A 121 -2.15 5.52 19.29
N SER A 122 -2.07 4.94 18.08
CA SER A 122 -0.93 4.20 17.55
C SER A 122 -0.05 4.94 16.54
N HIS A 123 -0.38 6.17 16.14
CA HIS A 123 0.39 6.94 15.14
C HIS A 123 1.19 8.07 15.80
N LEU A 124 2.41 8.34 15.31
CA LEU A 124 3.33 9.29 15.94
C LEU A 124 3.42 10.65 15.24
N ASN A 125 3.30 10.74 13.91
CA ASN A 125 3.67 11.96 13.19
C ASN A 125 2.65 12.42 12.15
N LYS A 126 2.51 13.75 12.05
CA LYS A 126 1.72 14.47 11.06
C LYS A 126 2.49 14.44 9.73
N ILE A 127 2.10 13.56 8.80
CA ILE A 127 2.62 13.59 7.43
C ILE A 127 1.79 14.63 6.67
N SER A 128 2.41 15.74 6.28
CA SER A 128 1.78 16.72 5.38
C SER A 128 1.67 16.11 3.98
N ILE A 129 0.52 15.52 3.69
CA ILE A 129 0.10 15.21 2.32
C ILE A 129 -0.42 16.52 1.73
N LYS A 130 0.44 17.20 0.98
CA LYS A 130 0.02 18.18 -0.03
C LYS A 130 -0.13 17.44 -1.36
#